data_AF-A0A967FG17-F1
#
_entry.id   AF-A0A967FG17-F1
#
_cell.length_a   1.000
_cell.length_b   1.000
_cell.length_c   1.000
_cell.angle_alpha   90.00
_cell.angle_beta   90.00
_cell.angle_gamma   90.00
#
_symmetry.space_group_name_H-M   'P 1'
#
loop_
_entity.id
_entity.type
_entity.pdbx_description
1 polymer ?
#
loop_
_entity_poly.entity_id
_entity_poly.type
_entity_poly.pdbx_seq_one_letter_code
_entity_poly.pdbx_strand_id
1 'polypeptide(L)' 'VKEVVDLLQAQGRPEISGHREVSRPWGSYESLEVACNLQIKRLVIKPGAEISLQKHAHRSEHWVCVRGKAR' A
#
# COMPACT_ATOMS: atom_id res chain seq x y z
N VAL A 1 18.91 13.84 -10.32
CA VAL A 1 18.13 12.83 -9.56
C VAL A 1 18.82 12.45 -8.26
N LYS A 2 20.10 12.04 -8.29
CA LYS A 2 20.88 11.65 -7.10
C LYS A 2 20.92 12.74 -6.01
N GLU A 3 21.20 13.98 -6.41
CA GLU A 3 21.25 15.14 -5.51
C GLU A 3 19.94 15.43 -4.75
N VAL A 4 18.79 15.17 -5.38
CA VAL A 4 17.48 15.37 -4.76
C VAL A 4 17.21 14.28 -3.71
N VAL A 5 17.62 13.04 -4.00
CA VAL A 5 17.51 11.92 -3.06
C VAL A 5 18.41 12.15 -1.84
N ASP A 6 19.65 12.59 -2.07
CA ASP A 6 20.62 12.83 -0.99
C ASP A 6 20.15 13.97 -0.06
N LEU A 7 19.56 15.04 -0.62
CA LEU A 7 19.02 16.16 0.15
C LEU A 7 17.81 15.75 0.99
N LEU A 8 16.88 14.99 0.41
CA LEU A 8 15.73 14.47 1.12
C LEU A 8 16.16 13.46 2.21
N GLN A 9 17.27 12.74 2.02
CA GLN A 9 17.79 11.73 2.97
C GLN A 9 18.40 12.41 4.19
N ALA A 10 19.16 13.48 3.98
CA ALA A 10 19.69 14.33 5.02
C ALA A 10 18.59 15.02 5.86
N GLN A 11 17.41 15.25 5.29
CA GLN A 11 16.26 15.85 5.96
C GLN A 11 15.42 14.86 6.79
N GLY A 12 15.78 13.56 6.82
CA GLY A 12 15.04 12.55 7.59
C GLY A 12 13.59 12.39 7.13
N ARG A 13 13.31 12.75 5.88
CA ARG A 13 11.96 12.86 5.34
C ARG A 13 11.36 11.47 5.05
N PRO A 14 10.13 11.17 5.50
CA PRO A 14 9.49 9.86 5.31
C PRO A 14 9.26 9.51 3.83
N GLU A 15 9.33 10.50 2.93
CA GLU A 15 9.23 10.34 1.48
C GLU A 15 10.34 9.45 0.88
N ILE A 16 11.44 9.21 1.61
CA ILE A 16 12.52 8.29 1.17
C ILE A 16 12.36 6.88 1.72
N SER A 17 11.79 6.73 2.92
CA SER A 17 11.70 5.43 3.61
C SER A 17 10.46 4.61 3.21
N GLY A 18 9.50 5.20 2.50
CA GLY A 18 8.37 4.48 1.93
C GLY A 18 8.76 3.69 0.67
N HIS A 19 9.02 2.39 0.80
CA HIS A 19 8.91 1.47 -0.34
C HIS A 19 7.44 1.49 -0.81
N ARG A 20 7.10 2.24 -1.88
CA ARG A 20 7.31 1.93 -3.30
C ARG A 20 6.60 0.63 -3.66
N GLU A 21 5.30 0.76 -3.90
CA GLU A 21 4.38 -0.17 -4.56
C GLU A 21 4.91 -1.61 -4.84
N VAL A 22 4.31 -2.60 -4.16
CA VAL A 22 4.59 -4.02 -4.36
C VAL A 22 3.68 -4.58 -5.45
N SER A 23 4.28 -5.08 -6.53
CA SER A 23 3.57 -5.75 -7.61
C SER A 23 3.20 -7.20 -7.27
N ARG A 24 2.00 -7.61 -7.66
CA ARG A 24 1.42 -8.96 -7.51
C ARG A 24 0.72 -9.39 -8.81
N PRO A 25 0.43 -10.69 -8.99
CA PRO A 25 -0.29 -11.15 -10.19
C PRO A 25 -1.64 -10.45 -10.40
N TRP A 26 -2.40 -10.24 -9.31
CA TRP A 26 -3.70 -9.56 -9.32
C TRP A 26 -3.64 -8.03 -9.45
N GLY A 27 -2.45 -7.41 -9.36
CA GLY A 27 -2.33 -5.95 -9.31
C GLY A 27 -1.16 -5.48 -8.46
N SER A 28 -1.38 -4.51 -7.59
CA SER A 28 -0.34 -3.98 -6.71
C SER A 28 -0.91 -3.43 -5.41
N TYR A 29 -0.04 -3.26 -4.41
CA TYR A 29 -0.38 -2.51 -3.21
C TYR A 29 0.76 -1.61 -2.74
N GLU A 30 0.37 -0.53 -2.10
CA GLU A 30 1.26 0.40 -1.41
C GLU A 30 0.88 0.40 0.08
N SER A 31 1.88 0.33 0.96
CA SER A 31 1.67 0.55 2.40
C SER A 31 1.72 2.04 2.67
N LEU A 32 0.59 2.63 3.03
CA LEU A 32 0.50 4.06 3.34
C LEU A 32 0.92 4.37 4.77
N GLU A 33 0.56 3.49 5.70
CA GLU A 33 0.87 3.67 7.11
C GLU A 33 0.97 2.30 7.80
N VAL A 34 1.94 2.19 8.70
CA VAL A 34 2.11 1.05 9.59
C VAL A 34 2.34 1.60 11.00
N ALA A 35 1.44 1.25 11.91
CA ALA A 35 1.53 1.56 13.33
C ALA A 35 1.27 0.29 14.15
N CYS A 36 1.39 0.36 15.47
CA CYS A 36 1.38 -0.82 16.35
C CYS A 36 0.21 -1.79 16.12
N ASN A 37 -0.99 -1.28 15.84
CA ASN A 37 -2.20 -2.09 15.64
C ASN A 37 -2.99 -1.70 14.38
N LEU A 38 -2.35 -0.99 13.45
CA LEU A 38 -3.00 -0.46 12.25
C LEU A 38 -2.07 -0.61 11.06
N GLN A 39 -2.66 -1.06 9.96
CA GLN A 39 -2.00 -1.02 8.66
C GLN A 39 -2.96 -0.50 7.62
N ILE A 40 -2.56 0.58 6.94
CA ILE A 40 -3.32 1.15 5.84
C ILE A 40 -2.59 0.80 4.55
N LYS A 41 -3.33 0.20 3.60
CA LYS A 41 -2.82 -0.11 2.27
C LYS A 41 -3.72 0.48 1.20
N ARG A 42 -3.10 1.00 0.14
CA ARG A 42 -3.76 1.33 -1.12
C ARG A 42 -3.55 0.17 -2.08
N LEU A 43 -4.62 -0.40 -2.61
CA LEU A 43 -4.54 -1.50 -3.58
C LEU A 43 -5.02 -1.02 -4.95
N VAL A 44 -4.35 -1.50 -6.00
CA VAL A 44 -4.82 -1.40 -7.39
C VAL A 44 -5.03 -2.81 -7.90
N ILE A 45 -6.27 -3.18 -8.18
CA ILE A 45 -6.63 -4.52 -8.68
C ILE A 45 -6.83 -4.44 -10.19
N LYS A 46 -6.23 -5.38 -10.93
CA LYS A 46 -6.41 -5.48 -12.38
C LYS A 46 -7.85 -5.92 -12.71
N PRO A 47 -8.40 -5.51 -13.87
CA PRO A 47 -9.72 -5.97 -14.30
C PRO A 47 -9.81 -7.50 -14.33
N GLY A 48 -10.86 -8.05 -13.72
CA GLY A 48 -11.09 -9.50 -13.67
C GLY A 48 -10.18 -10.29 -12.71
N ALA A 49 -9.27 -9.61 -12.01
CA ALA A 49 -8.47 -10.24 -10.96
C ALA A 49 -9.15 -10.13 -9.60
N GLU A 50 -8.75 -11.02 -8.70
CA GLU A 50 -9.22 -11.06 -7.32
C GLU A 50 -8.05 -11.24 -6.36
N ILE A 51 -8.27 -10.81 -5.12
CA ILE A 51 -7.38 -11.11 -3.99
C ILE A 51 -7.85 -12.40 -3.34
N SER A 52 -6.92 -13.15 -2.76
CA SER A 52 -7.26 -14.38 -2.05
C SER A 52 -8.11 -14.09 -0.82
N LEU A 53 -9.09 -14.96 -0.55
CA LEU A 53 -9.88 -14.89 0.68
C LEU A 53 -8.96 -14.92 1.90
N GLN A 54 -9.22 -14.02 2.85
CA GLN A 54 -8.43 -13.90 4.07
C GLN A 54 -9.29 -14.21 5.30
N LYS A 55 -8.74 -14.94 6.27
CA LYS A 55 -9.36 -15.18 7.58
C LYS A 55 -8.67 -14.34 8.64
N HIS A 56 -9.46 -13.65 9.47
CA HIS A 56 -8.95 -12.80 10.55
C HIS A 56 -9.51 -13.24 11.91
N ALA A 57 -8.63 -13.44 12.89
CA ALA A 57 -9.02 -13.73 14.28
C ALA A 57 -9.00 -12.47 15.17
N HIS A 58 -8.06 -11.54 14.91
CA HIS A 58 -7.82 -10.35 15.73
C HIS A 58 -7.79 -9.04 14.91
N ARG A 59 -8.26 -9.09 13.67
CA ARG A 59 -8.25 -7.95 12.75
C ARG A 59 -9.64 -7.67 12.24
N SER A 60 -10.08 -6.43 12.40
CA SER A 60 -11.19 -5.88 11.60
C SER A 60 -10.61 -5.27 10.34
N GLU A 61 -11.18 -5.58 9.18
CA GLU A 61 -10.74 -5.05 7.90
C GLU A 61 -11.84 -4.19 7.28
N HIS A 62 -11.48 -2.99 6.82
CA HIS A 62 -12.41 -2.05 6.21
C HIS A 62 -11.93 -1.70 4.80
N TRP A 63 -12.85 -1.75 3.84
CA TRP A 63 -12.57 -1.52 2.42
C TRP A 63 -13.33 -0.31 1.91
N VAL A 64 -12.62 0.58 1.23
CA VAL A 64 -13.19 1.74 0.54
C VAL A 64 -12.78 1.68 -0.93
N CYS A 65 -13.77 1.60 -1.82
CA CYS A 65 -13.53 1.67 -3.27
C CYS A 65 -13.37 3.14 -3.68
N VAL A 66 -12.12 3.58 -3.89
CA VAL A 66 -11.83 4.97 -4.30
C VAL A 66 -12.14 5.22 -5.78
N ARG A 67 -11.92 4.22 -6.66
CA ARG A 67 -12.22 4.30 -8.09
C ARG A 67 -12.54 2.91 -8.66
N GLY A 68 -13.47 2.85 -9.61
CA GLY A 68 -13.90 1.61 -10.25
C GLY A 68 -15.01 0.91 -9.48
N LYS A 69 -15.18 -0.39 -9.71
CA LYS A 69 -16.18 -1.22 -9.05
C LYS A 69 -15.56 -2.55 -8.63
N ALA A 70 -15.53 -2.82 -7.32
CA ALA A 70 -15.31 -4.16 -6.79
C ALA A 70 -16.65 -4.92 -6.76
N ARG A 71 -16.58 -6.24 -6.87
CA ARG A 71 -17.73 -7.15 -6.75
C ARG A 71 -17.36 -8.30 -5.83
#